data_AF-A0AA37PR74-F1
#
_entry.id   AF-A0AA37PR74-F1
#
_cell.length_a   1.000
_cell.length_b   1.000
_cell.length_c   1.000
_cell.angle_alpha   90.00
_cell.angle_beta   90.00
_cell.angle_gamma   90.00
#
_symmetry.space_group_name_H-M   'P 1'
#
loop_
_entity.id
_entity.type
_entity.pdbx_description
1 polymer ?
#
loop_
_entity_poly.entity_id
_entity_poly.type
_entity_poly.pdbx_seq_one_letter_code
_entity_poly.pdbx_strand_id
1 'polypeptide(L)'
;MWLPILTVKTLDQVDPNLRKLDSLTSTTPTQLDVPFGLFDNPLRHTQPPWNVDLTNNHVLLTGGSQVGKSTAIKTLVSSLALNNHPRRVQMYVIDYAGGGLAPLLDLPHVGGVATRADPDAINRMLVQTKDLIASRERLFREHRIPTMKEYRELVTRADSSSSSDAFGDVFVIIDGWDAAVAPGQILNGRGGEIESLIAGALNYGVHFVFTTSRVVEMRGIGPHINLFIELHSGEISRIKSSLAKERPQAAGRAITSGSELQGLIALPRIDGVADTANMGAGLDHLIKAISTHEFTQQVEKLRTLPISLLRSEIAELVPPVGADERRRLRLPLGVRESTLRPAYAEMYREPHLVIYGEPKSGKSELIGTVIDSIARMFPTEDDAEIVLLDPRNRPSGADSREEPVRHCSPRQRTGVGYQ
;
A
#
# COMPACT_ATOMS: atom_id res chain seq x y z
N MET A 1 -18.56 -44.76 2.73
CA MET A 1 -17.62 -44.69 1.58
C MET A 1 -16.58 -43.62 1.91
N TRP A 2 -15.33 -43.96 2.18
CA TRP A 2 -14.29 -42.97 2.49
C TRP A 2 -14.04 -42.06 1.27
N LEU A 3 -14.01 -40.74 1.47
CA LEU A 3 -13.61 -39.82 0.41
C LEU A 3 -12.10 -39.94 0.14
N PRO A 4 -11.65 -39.65 -1.10
CA PRO A 4 -10.24 -39.55 -1.39
C PRO A 4 -9.59 -38.45 -0.53
N ILE A 5 -8.32 -38.64 -0.20
CA ILE A 5 -7.51 -37.64 0.50
C ILE A 5 -7.63 -36.30 -0.23
N LEU A 6 -7.77 -35.23 0.53
CA LEU A 6 -8.00 -33.90 -0.03
C LEU A 6 -6.83 -33.49 -0.94
N THR A 7 -7.09 -33.37 -2.24
CA THR A 7 -6.08 -33.07 -3.27
C THR A 7 -5.96 -31.58 -3.51
N VAL A 8 -4.83 -31.15 -4.07
CA VAL A 8 -4.60 -29.76 -4.46
C VAL A 8 -5.67 -29.33 -5.47
N LYS A 9 -6.22 -28.12 -5.28
CA LYS A 9 -7.25 -27.52 -6.14
C LYS A 9 -6.86 -26.09 -6.50
N THR A 10 -7.30 -25.63 -7.66
CA THR A 10 -7.21 -24.23 -8.10
C THR A 10 -8.42 -23.43 -7.61
N LEU A 11 -8.38 -22.10 -7.66
CA LEU A 11 -9.46 -21.25 -7.15
C LEU A 11 -10.79 -21.47 -7.89
N ASP A 12 -10.73 -21.65 -9.21
CA ASP A 12 -11.88 -21.99 -10.08
C ASP A 12 -12.47 -23.38 -9.80
N GLN A 13 -11.68 -24.30 -9.25
CA GLN A 13 -12.16 -25.62 -8.82
C GLN A 13 -12.79 -25.57 -7.43
N VAL A 14 -12.32 -24.68 -6.55
CA VAL A 14 -12.87 -24.50 -5.20
C VAL A 14 -14.20 -23.76 -5.25
N ASP A 15 -14.29 -22.72 -6.07
CA ASP A 15 -15.51 -21.99 -6.32
C ASP A 15 -15.83 -21.97 -7.82
N PRO A 16 -16.63 -22.94 -8.30
CA PRO A 16 -17.10 -22.95 -9.69
C PRO A 16 -17.96 -21.73 -10.06
N ASN A 17 -18.44 -20.99 -9.07
CA ASN A 17 -19.25 -19.78 -9.25
C ASN A 17 -18.43 -18.50 -9.10
N LEU A 18 -17.09 -18.57 -9.17
CA LEU A 18 -16.24 -17.38 -9.26
C LEU A 18 -16.89 -16.40 -10.24
N ARG A 19 -17.22 -15.21 -9.73
CA ARG A 19 -17.99 -14.23 -10.49
C ARG A 19 -17.28 -13.97 -11.81
N LYS A 20 -18.03 -13.98 -12.92
CA LYS A 20 -17.48 -13.53 -14.19
C LYS A 20 -16.97 -12.11 -14.00
N LEU A 21 -15.71 -11.88 -14.36
CA LEU A 21 -15.07 -10.56 -14.20
C LEU A 21 -15.92 -9.44 -14.83
N ASP A 22 -16.59 -9.72 -15.94
CA ASP A 22 -17.52 -8.82 -16.64
C ASP A 22 -18.73 -8.35 -15.81
N SER A 23 -19.04 -9.03 -14.71
CA SER A 23 -20.12 -8.64 -13.79
C SER A 23 -19.65 -7.74 -12.64
N LEU A 24 -18.34 -7.50 -12.52
CA LEU A 24 -17.75 -6.67 -11.48
C LEU A 24 -17.72 -5.22 -11.95
N THR A 25 -18.77 -4.48 -11.63
CA THR A 25 -18.85 -3.04 -11.88
C THR A 25 -18.47 -2.27 -10.63
N SER A 26 -18.29 -0.95 -10.77
CA SER A 26 -18.06 -0.11 -9.61
C SER A 26 -19.21 -0.17 -8.61
N THR A 27 -20.46 -0.47 -9.01
CA THR A 27 -21.63 -0.59 -8.13
C THR A 27 -21.85 -2.00 -7.57
N THR A 28 -20.97 -2.96 -7.89
CA THR A 28 -21.06 -4.30 -7.31
C THR A 28 -20.70 -4.24 -5.81
N PRO A 29 -21.53 -4.81 -4.90
CA PRO A 29 -21.22 -4.83 -3.48
C PRO A 29 -19.90 -5.56 -3.19
N THR A 30 -19.14 -5.05 -2.23
CA THR A 30 -17.89 -5.67 -1.76
C THR A 30 -18.18 -7.06 -1.18
N GLN A 31 -17.45 -8.07 -1.64
CA GLN A 31 -17.46 -9.44 -1.13
C GLN A 31 -16.17 -9.70 -0.36
N LEU A 32 -16.26 -9.75 0.96
CA LEU A 32 -15.11 -9.97 1.85
C LEU A 32 -15.05 -11.39 2.43
N ASP A 33 -16.08 -12.21 2.20
CA ASP A 33 -16.03 -13.66 2.40
C ASP A 33 -15.64 -14.33 1.08
N VAL A 34 -14.38 -14.73 0.96
CA VAL A 34 -13.77 -15.12 -0.32
C VAL A 34 -13.27 -16.56 -0.30
N PRO A 35 -13.38 -17.31 -1.42
CA PRO A 35 -12.93 -18.70 -1.49
C PRO A 35 -11.42 -18.80 -1.26
N PHE A 36 -11.00 -19.74 -0.43
CA PHE A 36 -9.60 -19.89 -0.02
C PHE A 36 -9.06 -21.30 -0.18
N GLY A 37 -9.92 -22.31 -0.07
CA GLY A 37 -9.52 -23.71 -0.11
C GLY A 37 -10.68 -24.68 0.06
N LEU A 38 -10.39 -25.91 0.46
CA LEU A 38 -11.39 -26.88 0.88
C LEU A 38 -11.09 -27.35 2.30
N PHE A 39 -12.13 -27.59 3.09
CA PHE A 39 -12.02 -28.36 4.33
C PHE A 39 -12.14 -29.86 4.05
N ASP A 40 -11.58 -30.67 4.94
CA ASP A 40 -11.84 -32.10 5.03
C ASP A 40 -12.76 -32.37 6.21
N ASN A 41 -13.93 -32.99 5.96
CA ASN A 41 -14.86 -33.43 7.00
C ASN A 41 -15.00 -34.96 6.98
N PRO A 42 -14.13 -35.68 7.71
CA PRO A 42 -14.17 -37.13 7.75
C PRO A 42 -15.49 -37.68 8.30
N LEU A 43 -16.11 -36.99 9.26
CA LEU A 43 -17.35 -37.46 9.90
C LEU A 43 -18.55 -37.42 8.95
N ARG A 44 -18.61 -36.42 8.08
CA ARG A 44 -19.70 -36.27 7.09
C ARG A 44 -19.33 -36.83 5.72
N HIS A 45 -18.09 -37.26 5.53
CA HIS A 45 -17.58 -37.72 4.24
C HIS A 45 -17.81 -36.65 3.16
N THR A 46 -17.47 -35.39 3.49
CA THR A 46 -17.60 -34.23 2.59
C THR A 46 -16.33 -33.39 2.60
N GLN A 47 -16.09 -32.66 1.51
CA GLN A 47 -15.01 -31.67 1.40
C GLN A 47 -15.59 -30.30 1.06
N PRO A 48 -16.19 -29.60 2.04
CA PRO A 48 -16.87 -28.34 1.76
C PRO A 48 -15.87 -27.22 1.42
N PRO A 49 -16.28 -26.23 0.61
CA PRO A 49 -15.49 -25.02 0.39
C PRO A 49 -15.10 -24.35 1.70
N TRP A 50 -13.85 -23.91 1.76
CA TRP A 50 -13.34 -23.07 2.82
C TRP A 50 -13.23 -21.65 2.31
N ASN A 51 -14.11 -20.78 2.81
CA ASN A 51 -14.02 -19.35 2.61
C ASN A 51 -13.34 -18.67 3.81
N VAL A 52 -12.71 -17.53 3.56
CA VAL A 52 -12.11 -16.67 4.56
C VAL A 52 -12.92 -15.38 4.64
N ASP A 53 -13.59 -15.17 5.77
CA ASP A 53 -14.35 -13.94 6.05
C ASP A 53 -13.41 -12.85 6.58
N LEU A 54 -13.20 -11.82 5.76
CA LEU A 54 -12.37 -10.66 6.06
C LEU A 54 -13.20 -9.44 6.52
N THR A 55 -14.52 -9.57 6.66
CA THR A 55 -15.42 -8.42 6.87
C THR A 55 -15.04 -7.57 8.08
N ASN A 56 -14.66 -8.23 9.17
CA ASN A 56 -14.24 -7.63 10.44
C ASN A 56 -13.06 -8.42 11.05
N ASN A 57 -12.15 -8.91 10.21
CA ASN A 57 -11.03 -9.73 10.67
C ASN A 57 -9.69 -9.19 10.20
N HIS A 58 -8.76 -9.07 11.13
CA HIS A 58 -7.34 -9.12 10.82
C HIS A 58 -6.90 -10.58 10.75
N VAL A 59 -5.90 -10.87 9.92
CA VAL A 59 -5.48 -12.24 9.63
C VAL A 59 -4.05 -12.46 10.06
N LEU A 60 -3.79 -13.55 10.77
CA LEU A 60 -2.44 -14.08 11.00
C LEU A 60 -2.28 -15.44 10.34
N LEU A 61 -1.36 -15.51 9.37
CA LEU A 61 -0.89 -16.74 8.75
C LEU A 61 0.42 -17.17 9.42
N THR A 62 0.39 -18.22 10.22
CA THR A 62 1.62 -18.75 10.86
C THR A 62 2.02 -20.09 10.26
N GLY A 63 3.32 -20.38 10.24
CA GLY A 63 3.86 -21.61 9.66
C GLY A 63 5.38 -21.59 9.59
N GLY A 64 5.99 -22.77 9.53
CA GLY A 64 7.43 -22.93 9.32
C GLY A 64 7.92 -22.41 7.96
N SER A 65 9.20 -22.60 7.67
CA SER A 65 9.73 -22.29 6.34
C SER A 65 9.12 -23.22 5.26
N GLN A 66 8.88 -22.70 4.06
CA GLN A 66 8.43 -23.47 2.88
C GLN A 66 7.11 -24.25 3.02
N VAL A 67 6.27 -23.94 4.01
CA VAL A 67 4.96 -24.63 4.19
C VAL A 67 3.82 -24.03 3.37
N GLY A 68 4.09 -22.99 2.57
CA GLY A 68 3.11 -22.36 1.68
C GLY A 68 2.51 -21.04 2.17
N LYS A 69 3.13 -20.32 3.12
CA LYS A 69 2.64 -19.01 3.59
C LYS A 69 2.49 -17.97 2.47
N SER A 70 3.53 -17.77 1.66
CA SER A 70 3.46 -16.81 0.54
C SER A 70 2.48 -17.29 -0.56
N THR A 71 2.32 -18.60 -0.76
CA THR A 71 1.26 -19.14 -1.63
C THR A 71 -0.12 -18.81 -1.07
N ALA A 72 -0.33 -18.94 0.24
CA ALA A 72 -1.58 -18.58 0.90
C ALA A 72 -1.92 -17.09 0.73
N ILE A 73 -0.93 -16.20 0.85
CA ILE A 73 -1.13 -14.77 0.56
C ILE A 73 -1.56 -14.57 -0.89
N LYS A 74 -0.86 -15.19 -1.86
CA LYS A 74 -1.23 -15.11 -3.27
C LYS A 74 -2.66 -15.60 -3.50
N THR A 75 -3.07 -16.69 -2.86
CA THR A 75 -4.44 -17.21 -2.93
C THR A 75 -5.45 -16.21 -2.39
N LEU A 76 -5.18 -15.62 -1.21
CA LEU A 76 -6.05 -14.62 -0.59
C LEU A 76 -6.20 -13.36 -1.47
N VAL A 77 -5.07 -12.81 -1.94
CA VAL A 77 -5.02 -11.63 -2.82
C VAL A 77 -5.75 -11.90 -4.13
N SER A 78 -5.49 -13.06 -4.76
CA SER A 78 -6.14 -13.45 -6.00
C SER A 78 -7.65 -13.63 -5.81
N SER A 79 -8.06 -14.23 -4.71
CA SER A 79 -9.47 -14.46 -4.40
C SER A 79 -10.23 -13.15 -4.16
N LEU A 80 -9.62 -12.21 -3.44
CA LEU A 80 -10.14 -10.85 -3.30
C LEU A 80 -10.28 -10.15 -4.66
N ALA A 81 -9.24 -10.24 -5.49
CA ALA A 81 -9.22 -9.60 -6.81
C ALA A 81 -10.27 -10.19 -7.77
N LEU A 82 -10.49 -11.50 -7.74
CA LEU A 82 -11.48 -12.20 -8.55
C LEU A 82 -12.94 -11.89 -8.14
N ASN A 83 -13.17 -11.49 -6.89
CA ASN A 83 -14.53 -11.30 -6.35
C ASN A 83 -14.94 -9.83 -6.20
N ASN A 84 -14.01 -8.89 -6.37
CA ASN A 84 -14.25 -7.48 -6.11
C ASN A 84 -13.77 -6.61 -7.26
N HIS A 85 -14.45 -5.48 -7.49
CA HIS A 85 -13.92 -4.43 -8.35
C HIS A 85 -12.70 -3.75 -7.68
N PRO A 86 -11.66 -3.30 -8.41
CA PRO A 86 -10.47 -2.66 -7.83
C PRO A 86 -10.74 -1.43 -6.96
N ARG A 87 -11.88 -0.74 -7.14
CA ARG A 87 -12.32 0.34 -6.24
C ARG A 87 -12.90 -0.13 -4.91
N ARG A 88 -13.37 -1.36 -4.84
CA ARG A 88 -13.98 -1.95 -3.64
C ARG A 88 -12.93 -2.54 -2.72
N VAL A 89 -11.83 -3.04 -3.29
CA VAL A 89 -10.71 -3.62 -2.54
C VAL A 89 -9.40 -3.12 -3.12
N GLN A 90 -8.56 -2.53 -2.27
CA GLN A 90 -7.17 -2.20 -2.59
C GLN A 90 -6.22 -2.95 -1.66
N MET A 91 -5.03 -3.27 -2.17
CA MET A 91 -4.05 -4.06 -1.44
C MET A 91 -2.66 -3.42 -1.54
N TYR A 92 -1.96 -3.35 -0.41
CA TYR A 92 -0.55 -2.98 -0.31
C TYR A 92 0.22 -4.15 0.28
N VAL A 93 1.30 -4.56 -0.38
CA VAL A 93 2.07 -5.74 0.01
C VAL A 93 3.47 -5.34 0.43
N ILE A 94 3.89 -5.79 1.60
CA ILE A 94 5.23 -5.62 2.15
C ILE A 94 5.85 -7.02 2.28
N ASP A 95 6.81 -7.34 1.42
CA ASP A 95 7.46 -8.65 1.30
C ASP A 95 8.84 -8.66 1.97
N TYR A 96 8.91 -9.24 3.16
CA TYR A 96 10.17 -9.56 3.85
C TYR A 96 10.60 -11.02 3.68
N ALA A 97 9.74 -11.87 3.11
CA ALA A 97 9.92 -13.32 3.09
C ALA A 97 10.67 -13.86 1.86
N GLY A 98 10.99 -13.02 0.87
CA GLY A 98 11.92 -13.38 -0.21
C GLY A 98 11.54 -12.93 -1.61
N GLY A 99 10.67 -11.92 -1.77
CA GLY A 99 10.36 -11.31 -3.07
C GLY A 99 9.40 -12.13 -3.94
N GLY A 100 8.82 -13.20 -3.39
CA GLY A 100 7.91 -14.08 -4.11
C GLY A 100 6.57 -13.41 -4.45
N LEU A 101 6.26 -12.24 -3.88
CA LEU A 101 5.00 -11.52 -4.06
C LEU A 101 5.05 -10.41 -5.11
N ALA A 102 6.23 -10.12 -5.69
CA ALA A 102 6.40 -9.06 -6.70
C ALA A 102 5.42 -9.14 -7.89
N PRO A 103 5.07 -10.32 -8.46
CA PRO A 103 4.12 -10.41 -9.56
C PRO A 103 2.73 -9.84 -9.24
N LEU A 104 2.34 -9.79 -7.96
CA LEU A 104 1.04 -9.25 -7.56
C LEU A 104 0.88 -7.76 -7.89
N LEU A 105 1.98 -7.03 -8.11
CA LEU A 105 1.94 -5.62 -8.52
C LEU A 105 1.18 -5.38 -9.83
N ASP A 106 1.11 -6.39 -10.69
CA ASP A 106 0.43 -6.32 -11.99
C ASP A 106 -1.10 -6.47 -11.85
N LEU A 107 -1.62 -6.78 -10.67
CA LEU A 107 -3.05 -6.77 -10.40
C LEU A 107 -3.55 -5.33 -10.26
N PRO A 108 -4.69 -4.97 -10.88
CA PRO A 108 -5.24 -3.62 -10.78
C PRO A 108 -5.67 -3.25 -9.35
N HIS A 109 -5.92 -4.24 -8.48
CA HIS A 109 -6.24 -4.06 -7.06
C HIS A 109 -5.04 -3.73 -6.19
N VAL A 110 -3.82 -4.02 -6.65
CA VAL A 110 -2.60 -3.87 -5.84
C VAL A 110 -2.01 -2.49 -6.11
N GLY A 111 -2.05 -1.63 -5.09
CA GLY A 111 -1.51 -0.28 -5.16
C GLY A 111 0.02 -0.25 -5.13
N GLY A 112 0.65 -1.23 -4.47
CA GLY A 112 2.11 -1.33 -4.44
C GLY A 112 2.60 -2.62 -3.78
N VAL A 113 3.80 -3.04 -4.17
CA VAL A 113 4.57 -4.10 -3.54
C VAL A 113 5.93 -3.52 -3.16
N ALA A 114 6.27 -3.56 -1.87
CA ALA A 114 7.55 -3.11 -1.36
C ALA A 114 8.29 -4.30 -0.76
N THR A 115 9.59 -4.40 -1.03
CA THR A 115 10.44 -5.41 -0.41
C THR A 115 11.23 -4.81 0.74
N ARG A 116 11.94 -5.64 1.50
CA ARG A 116 12.92 -5.16 2.50
C ARG A 116 13.98 -4.18 1.95
N ALA A 117 14.20 -4.15 0.63
CA ALA A 117 15.13 -3.24 -0.04
C ALA A 117 14.54 -1.85 -0.29
N ASP A 118 13.23 -1.66 -0.06
CA ASP A 118 12.49 -0.44 -0.39
C ASP A 118 11.96 0.27 0.88
N PRO A 119 12.82 0.72 1.81
CA PRO A 119 12.39 1.28 3.09
C PRO A 119 11.48 2.50 2.92
N ASP A 120 11.72 3.33 1.91
CA ASP A 120 10.90 4.51 1.61
C ASP A 120 9.49 4.11 1.14
N ALA A 121 9.37 3.06 0.33
CA ALA A 121 8.08 2.55 -0.11
C ALA A 121 7.29 1.95 1.07
N ILE A 122 7.96 1.21 1.97
CA ILE A 122 7.35 0.69 3.20
C ILE A 122 6.84 1.83 4.08
N ASN A 123 7.68 2.83 4.35
CA ASN A 123 7.28 4.03 5.11
C ASN A 123 6.07 4.70 4.49
N ARG A 124 6.09 4.86 3.16
CA ARG A 124 4.99 5.48 2.43
C ARG A 124 3.69 4.71 2.56
N MET A 125 3.71 3.39 2.43
CA MET A 125 2.53 2.54 2.62
C MET A 125 1.93 2.72 4.02
N LEU A 126 2.77 2.75 5.06
CA LEU A 126 2.31 2.96 6.44
C LEU A 126 1.72 4.35 6.67
N VAL A 127 2.36 5.40 6.16
CA VAL A 127 1.86 6.78 6.25
C VAL A 127 0.53 6.91 5.51
N GLN A 128 0.42 6.35 4.30
CA GLN A 128 -0.82 6.38 3.51
C GLN A 128 -1.96 5.65 4.23
N THR A 129 -1.66 4.52 4.87
CA THR A 129 -2.62 3.78 5.70
C THR A 129 -3.11 4.62 6.87
N LYS A 130 -2.18 5.28 7.59
CA LYS A 130 -2.50 6.17 8.71
C LYS A 130 -3.38 7.35 8.27
N ASP A 131 -3.01 7.99 7.17
CA ASP A 131 -3.74 9.14 6.64
C ASP A 131 -5.15 8.75 6.18
N LEU A 132 -5.32 7.56 5.59
CA LEU A 132 -6.62 7.02 5.21
C LEU A 132 -7.52 6.83 6.44
N ILE A 133 -7.01 6.18 7.49
CA ILE A 133 -7.76 5.97 8.75
C ILE A 133 -8.20 7.32 9.32
N ALA A 134 -7.29 8.28 9.45
CA ALA A 134 -7.60 9.61 9.97
C ALA A 134 -8.55 10.41 9.06
N SER A 135 -8.49 10.20 7.75
CA SER A 135 -9.45 10.80 6.80
C SER A 135 -10.84 10.22 6.98
N ARG A 136 -10.96 8.90 7.10
CA ARG A 136 -12.24 8.20 7.30
C ARG A 136 -12.87 8.50 8.64
N GLU A 137 -12.07 8.61 9.71
CA GLU A 137 -12.57 9.03 11.01
C GLU A 137 -13.26 10.40 10.96
N ARG A 138 -12.65 11.37 10.26
CA ARG A 138 -13.25 12.69 10.04
C ARG A 138 -14.49 12.60 9.17
N LEU A 139 -14.41 11.89 8.04
CA LEU A 139 -15.52 11.72 7.10
C LEU A 139 -16.74 11.09 7.79
N PHE A 140 -16.54 10.01 8.55
CA PHE A 140 -17.60 9.28 9.25
C PHE A 140 -18.25 10.16 10.31
N ARG A 141 -17.45 10.95 11.03
CA ARG A 141 -17.95 11.90 12.03
C ARG A 141 -18.77 13.02 11.40
N GLU A 142 -18.26 13.63 10.31
CA GLU A 142 -18.92 14.73 9.60
C GLU A 142 -20.24 14.31 8.96
N HIS A 143 -20.26 13.13 8.33
CA HIS A 143 -21.42 12.59 7.61
C HIS A 143 -22.29 11.68 8.48
N ARG A 144 -21.98 11.54 9.78
CA ARG A 144 -22.66 10.68 10.75
C ARG A 144 -22.81 9.24 10.28
N ILE A 145 -21.76 8.69 9.68
CA ILE A 145 -21.71 7.30 9.25
C ILE A 145 -21.28 6.45 10.46
N PRO A 146 -22.17 5.60 11.00
CA PRO A 146 -21.91 4.90 12.26
C PRO A 146 -21.03 3.66 12.09
N THR A 147 -21.01 3.04 10.90
CA THR A 147 -20.27 1.79 10.67
C THR A 147 -19.68 1.72 9.27
N MET A 148 -18.60 0.94 9.12
CA MET A 148 -18.02 0.63 7.82
C MET A 148 -19.00 -0.12 6.90
N LYS A 149 -19.93 -0.90 7.46
CA LYS A 149 -20.98 -1.57 6.67
C LYS A 149 -21.85 -0.56 5.95
N GLU A 150 -22.36 0.44 6.68
CA GLU A 150 -23.18 1.50 6.09
C GLU A 150 -22.38 2.33 5.08
N TYR A 151 -21.10 2.57 5.36
CA TYR A 151 -20.20 3.20 4.39
C TYR A 151 -20.11 2.40 3.08
N ARG A 152 -19.88 1.08 3.13
CA ARG A 152 -19.84 0.21 1.94
C ARG A 152 -21.15 0.30 1.14
N GLU A 153 -22.29 0.30 1.82
CA GLU A 153 -23.61 0.46 1.18
C GLU A 153 -23.77 1.83 0.51
N LEU A 154 -23.34 2.92 1.16
CA LEU A 154 -23.36 4.27 0.60
C LEU A 154 -22.51 4.37 -0.67
N VAL A 155 -21.26 3.89 -0.63
CA VAL A 155 -20.37 3.90 -1.81
C VAL A 155 -20.93 3.03 -2.93
N THR A 156 -21.71 1.99 -2.62
CA THR A 156 -22.38 1.13 -3.62
C THR A 156 -23.51 1.86 -4.36
N ARG A 157 -24.23 2.75 -3.66
CA ARG A 157 -25.37 3.51 -4.20
C ARG A 157 -24.97 4.81 -4.89
N ALA A 158 -23.97 5.50 -4.35
CA ALA A 158 -23.44 6.71 -4.94
C ALA A 158 -22.63 6.32 -6.18
N ASP A 159 -23.03 6.80 -7.36
CA ASP A 159 -22.23 6.63 -8.56
C ASP A 159 -20.79 7.08 -8.24
N SER A 160 -19.85 6.16 -8.47
CA SER A 160 -18.46 6.16 -7.96
C SER A 160 -17.64 7.44 -8.18
N SER A 161 -18.12 8.37 -9.00
CA SER A 161 -17.58 9.70 -9.26
C SER A 161 -17.87 10.76 -8.19
N SER A 162 -18.74 10.47 -7.22
CA SER A 162 -19.22 11.45 -6.22
C SER A 162 -18.70 11.23 -4.79
N SER A 163 -18.03 10.11 -4.52
CA SER A 163 -17.39 9.84 -3.22
C SER A 163 -16.07 10.62 -3.09
N SER A 164 -15.91 11.34 -1.98
CA SER A 164 -14.67 12.07 -1.66
C SER A 164 -13.50 11.14 -1.28
N ASP A 165 -13.81 9.89 -0.92
CA ASP A 165 -12.83 8.84 -0.67
C ASP A 165 -12.72 7.94 -1.91
N ALA A 166 -11.49 7.85 -2.45
CA ALA A 166 -11.15 7.04 -3.62
C ALA A 166 -10.93 5.55 -3.28
N PHE A 167 -10.92 5.20 -1.99
CA PHE A 167 -10.67 3.85 -1.49
C PHE A 167 -11.96 3.11 -1.12
N GLY A 168 -11.88 1.78 -1.17
CA GLY A 168 -12.82 0.83 -0.58
C GLY A 168 -12.22 0.18 0.66
N ASP A 169 -12.37 -1.12 0.83
CA ASP A 169 -11.63 -1.85 1.85
C ASP A 169 -10.14 -1.93 1.46
N VAL A 170 -9.26 -1.55 2.38
CA VAL A 170 -7.81 -1.54 2.15
C VAL A 170 -7.14 -2.62 2.97
N PHE A 171 -6.33 -3.46 2.33
CA PHE A 171 -5.56 -4.51 2.96
C PHE A 171 -4.08 -4.15 2.97
N VAL A 172 -3.48 -4.15 4.15
CA VAL A 172 -2.03 -4.06 4.35
C VAL A 172 -1.50 -5.44 4.69
N ILE A 173 -0.75 -6.01 3.76
CA ILE A 173 -0.24 -7.38 3.83
C ILE A 173 1.25 -7.32 4.15
N ILE A 174 1.68 -7.97 5.22
CA ILE A 174 3.08 -8.01 5.65
C ILE A 174 3.53 -9.48 5.71
N ASP A 175 4.29 -9.91 4.71
CA ASP A 175 4.84 -11.27 4.63
C ASP A 175 6.18 -11.33 5.37
N GLY A 176 6.24 -12.11 6.46
CA GLY A 176 7.43 -12.29 7.29
C GLY A 176 7.60 -11.19 8.35
N TRP A 177 6.61 -11.04 9.24
CA TRP A 177 6.67 -10.08 10.36
C TRP A 177 7.92 -10.28 11.23
N ASP A 178 8.28 -11.53 11.52
CA ASP A 178 9.49 -11.87 12.28
C ASP A 178 10.78 -11.39 11.61
N ALA A 179 10.83 -11.39 10.27
CA ALA A 179 11.92 -10.79 9.52
C ALA A 179 11.81 -9.26 9.49
N ALA A 180 10.60 -8.71 9.39
CA ALA A 180 10.36 -7.28 9.34
C ALA A 180 10.82 -6.53 10.61
N VAL A 181 10.65 -7.15 11.78
CA VAL A 181 11.08 -6.57 13.06
C VAL A 181 12.51 -6.94 13.46
N ALA A 182 13.24 -7.68 12.62
CA ALA A 182 14.62 -8.07 12.91
C ALA A 182 15.55 -6.83 13.00
N PRO A 183 16.67 -6.92 13.75
CA PRO A 183 17.62 -5.81 13.87
C PRO A 183 18.08 -5.27 12.50
N GLY A 184 18.12 -3.94 12.37
CA GLY A 184 18.53 -3.25 11.14
C GLY A 184 17.45 -3.12 10.07
N GLN A 185 16.24 -3.65 10.30
CA GLN A 185 15.10 -3.45 9.40
C GLN A 185 14.29 -2.22 9.77
N ILE A 186 13.60 -1.62 8.79
CA ILE A 186 12.84 -0.38 8.98
C ILE A 186 11.67 -0.51 9.98
N LEU A 187 11.14 -1.73 10.20
CA LEU A 187 10.07 -1.98 11.18
C LEU A 187 10.60 -2.41 12.56
N ASN A 188 11.91 -2.52 12.74
CA ASN A 188 12.51 -2.76 14.05
C ASN A 188 12.16 -1.62 15.02
N GLY A 189 11.65 -1.97 16.21
CA GLY A 189 11.24 -0.99 17.22
C GLY A 189 9.92 -0.26 16.93
N ARG A 190 9.29 -0.49 15.78
CA ARG A 190 8.02 0.17 15.39
C ARG A 190 6.78 -0.65 15.70
N GLY A 191 6.90 -1.73 16.47
CA GLY A 191 5.78 -2.59 16.85
C GLY A 191 4.62 -1.83 17.47
N GLY A 192 4.89 -0.86 18.35
CA GLY A 192 3.84 -0.03 18.96
C GLY A 192 3.16 0.94 18.00
N GLU A 193 3.86 1.43 16.98
CA GLU A 193 3.26 2.23 15.90
C GLU A 193 2.30 1.37 15.08
N ILE A 194 2.73 0.17 14.68
CA ILE A 194 1.90 -0.77 13.92
C ILE A 194 0.69 -1.21 14.77
N GLU A 195 0.88 -1.52 16.05
CA GLU A 195 -0.20 -1.83 17.00
C GLU A 195 -1.24 -0.69 17.06
N SER A 196 -0.78 0.57 17.12
CA SER A 196 -1.69 1.73 17.11
C SER A 196 -2.47 1.89 15.81
N LEU A 197 -1.89 1.49 14.68
CA LEU A 197 -2.58 1.53 13.39
C LEU A 197 -3.64 0.44 13.28
N ILE A 198 -3.34 -0.76 13.79
CA ILE A 198 -4.27 -1.91 13.80
C ILE A 198 -5.43 -1.63 14.75
N ALA A 199 -5.17 -1.01 15.89
CA ALA A 199 -6.18 -0.66 16.88
C ALA A 199 -7.28 0.24 16.27
N GLY A 200 -8.45 -0.35 16.02
CA GLY A 200 -9.60 0.37 15.44
C GLY A 200 -9.59 0.49 13.91
N ALA A 201 -8.59 -0.07 13.20
CA ALA A 201 -8.49 -0.05 11.74
C ALA A 201 -9.74 -0.60 11.05
N LEU A 202 -10.28 -1.72 11.57
CA LEU A 202 -11.47 -2.39 11.04
C LEU A 202 -12.71 -1.48 11.01
N ASN A 203 -12.83 -0.55 11.97
CA ASN A 203 -13.95 0.41 12.00
C ASN A 203 -13.97 1.34 10.78
N TYR A 204 -12.83 1.48 10.11
CA TYR A 204 -12.63 2.33 8.95
C TYR A 204 -12.24 1.52 7.70
N GLY A 205 -12.50 0.20 7.68
CA GLY A 205 -12.28 -0.63 6.51
C GLY A 205 -10.82 -0.83 6.12
N VAL A 206 -9.92 -0.76 7.11
CA VAL A 206 -8.51 -1.09 6.93
C VAL A 206 -8.23 -2.42 7.63
N HIS A 207 -7.67 -3.36 6.87
CA HIS A 207 -7.45 -4.75 7.27
C HIS A 207 -5.97 -5.06 7.23
N PHE A 208 -5.45 -5.74 8.25
CA PHE A 208 -4.08 -6.22 8.26
C PHE A 208 -4.02 -7.73 8.08
N VAL A 209 -3.10 -8.17 7.23
CA VAL A 209 -2.77 -9.59 7.02
C VAL A 209 -1.29 -9.75 7.32
N PHE A 210 -0.97 -10.51 8.35
CA PHE A 210 0.40 -10.81 8.73
C PHE A 210 0.75 -12.25 8.39
N THR A 211 1.99 -12.49 8.01
CA THR A 211 2.57 -13.81 8.14
C THR A 211 3.75 -13.79 9.10
N THR A 212 3.97 -14.92 9.78
CA THR A 212 5.14 -15.07 10.66
C THR A 212 5.55 -16.54 10.73
N SER A 213 6.84 -16.78 10.95
CA SER A 213 7.31 -18.11 11.39
C SER A 213 7.38 -18.26 12.91
N ARG A 214 7.30 -17.14 13.64
CA ARG A 214 7.51 -17.06 15.09
C ARG A 214 6.39 -16.24 15.71
N VAL A 215 5.38 -16.91 16.27
CA VAL A 215 4.21 -16.22 16.84
C VAL A 215 4.57 -15.35 18.04
N VAL A 216 5.69 -15.63 18.71
CA VAL A 216 6.20 -14.78 19.81
C VAL A 216 6.50 -13.34 19.39
N GLU A 217 6.90 -13.12 18.12
CA GLU A 217 7.19 -11.79 17.57
C GLU A 217 5.92 -10.96 17.35
N MET A 218 4.74 -11.59 17.40
CA MET A 218 3.44 -10.91 17.30
C MET A 218 2.99 -10.27 18.63
N ARG A 219 3.89 -10.06 19.58
CA ARG A 219 3.55 -9.42 20.87
C ARG A 219 3.01 -8.00 20.63
N GLY A 220 1.96 -7.61 21.35
CA GLY A 220 1.26 -6.32 21.16
C GLY A 220 0.23 -6.36 20.01
N ILE A 221 0.61 -6.88 18.85
CA ILE A 221 -0.28 -7.01 17.69
C ILE A 221 -1.28 -8.16 17.83
N GLY A 222 -0.84 -9.31 18.36
CA GLY A 222 -1.62 -10.55 18.44
C GLY A 222 -3.02 -10.41 19.07
N PRO A 223 -3.20 -9.64 20.17
CA PRO A 223 -4.51 -9.37 20.76
C PRO A 223 -5.52 -8.69 19.81
N HIS A 224 -5.06 -7.99 18.78
CA HIS A 224 -5.92 -7.34 17.79
C HIS A 224 -6.27 -8.27 16.61
N ILE A 225 -5.70 -9.48 16.55
CA ILE A 225 -5.95 -10.45 15.49
C ILE A 225 -6.95 -11.49 15.96
N ASN A 226 -7.99 -11.70 15.17
CA ASN A 226 -9.11 -12.60 15.45
C ASN A 226 -9.21 -13.78 14.48
N LEU A 227 -8.65 -13.69 13.27
CA LEU A 227 -8.58 -14.82 12.35
C LEU A 227 -7.15 -15.38 12.28
N PHE A 228 -6.98 -16.59 12.79
CA PHE A 228 -5.72 -17.33 12.76
C PHE A 228 -5.81 -18.45 11.72
N ILE A 229 -4.84 -18.52 10.82
CA ILE A 229 -4.64 -19.62 9.89
C ILE A 229 -3.26 -20.22 10.17
N GLU A 230 -3.24 -21.42 10.73
CA GLU A 230 -2.01 -22.13 11.07
C GLU A 230 -1.69 -23.18 10.02
N LEU A 231 -0.58 -22.98 9.31
CA LEU A 231 0.06 -24.01 8.49
C LEU A 231 0.98 -24.85 9.37
N HIS A 232 1.59 -25.88 8.78
CA HIS A 232 2.54 -26.73 9.51
C HIS A 232 3.70 -25.90 10.11
N SER A 233 3.98 -26.09 11.40
CA SER A 233 5.10 -25.48 12.11
C SER A 233 5.55 -26.39 13.25
N GLY A 234 6.75 -26.14 13.78
CA GLY A 234 7.23 -26.76 15.02
C GLY A 234 6.77 -26.02 16.29
N GLU A 235 6.02 -24.92 16.15
CA GLU A 235 5.51 -24.16 17.29
C GLU A 235 4.26 -24.81 17.90
N ILE A 236 3.97 -24.48 19.15
CA ILE A 236 2.72 -24.88 19.82
C ILE A 236 1.55 -24.15 19.15
N SER A 237 0.53 -24.91 18.74
CA SER A 237 -0.69 -24.36 18.13
C SER A 237 -1.41 -23.39 19.07
N ARG A 238 -1.85 -22.25 18.53
CA ARG A 238 -2.72 -21.27 19.18
C ARG A 238 -4.20 -21.61 19.00
N ILE A 239 -4.54 -22.41 18.00
CA ILE A 239 -5.91 -22.88 17.75
C ILE A 239 -6.21 -24.13 18.60
N LYS A 240 -5.59 -25.27 18.27
CA LYS A 240 -5.88 -26.54 18.96
C LYS A 240 -4.76 -27.56 18.76
N SER A 241 -4.07 -27.90 19.84
CA SER A 241 -2.91 -28.81 19.82
C SER A 241 -3.22 -30.21 19.29
N SER A 242 -4.42 -30.77 19.54
CA SER A 242 -4.79 -32.08 19.00
C SER A 242 -4.96 -32.04 17.48
N LEU A 243 -5.66 -31.03 16.97
CA LEU A 243 -5.89 -30.85 15.54
C LEU A 243 -4.59 -30.57 14.79
N ALA A 244 -3.69 -29.79 15.39
CA ALA A 244 -2.38 -29.49 14.80
C ALA A 244 -1.45 -30.71 14.70
N LYS A 245 -1.54 -31.65 15.66
CA LYS A 245 -0.75 -32.91 15.65
C LYS A 245 -1.22 -33.88 14.56
N GLU A 246 -2.53 -33.92 14.31
CA GLU A 246 -3.14 -34.79 13.29
C GLU A 246 -3.06 -34.21 11.88
N ARG A 247 -2.72 -32.92 11.73
CA ARG A 247 -2.61 -32.26 10.44
C ARG A 247 -1.49 -32.88 9.60
N PRO A 248 -1.75 -33.32 8.36
CA PRO A 248 -0.72 -33.85 7.47
C PRO A 248 0.41 -32.84 7.25
N GLN A 249 1.66 -33.34 7.23
CA GLN A 249 2.86 -32.53 6.98
C GLN A 249 3.05 -32.30 5.47
N ALA A 250 2.21 -31.45 4.89
CA ALA A 250 2.29 -31.06 3.49
C ALA A 250 2.03 -29.56 3.34
N ALA A 251 2.66 -28.94 2.35
CA ALA A 251 2.46 -27.52 2.07
C ALA A 251 0.99 -27.21 1.76
N GLY A 252 0.51 -26.06 2.23
CA GLY A 252 -0.88 -25.62 2.06
C GLY A 252 -1.89 -26.31 2.98
N ARG A 253 -1.52 -27.34 3.76
CA ARG A 253 -2.37 -27.89 4.81
C ARG A 253 -2.43 -26.92 5.98
N ALA A 254 -3.64 -26.62 6.43
CA ALA A 254 -3.86 -25.63 7.47
C ALA A 254 -4.99 -26.02 8.43
N ILE A 255 -5.04 -25.34 9.56
CA ILE A 255 -6.20 -25.28 10.45
C ILE A 255 -6.51 -23.80 10.69
N THR A 256 -7.76 -23.47 11.01
CA THR A 256 -8.18 -22.08 11.17
C THR A 256 -9.03 -21.89 12.42
N SER A 257 -8.92 -20.72 13.05
CA SER A 257 -9.80 -20.34 14.16
C SER A 257 -11.26 -20.39 13.71
N GLY A 258 -12.14 -20.88 14.58
CA GLY A 258 -13.57 -21.01 14.30
C GLY A 258 -13.97 -22.27 13.52
N SER A 259 -13.02 -23.15 13.18
CA SER A 259 -13.29 -24.44 12.55
C SER A 259 -12.58 -25.57 13.30
N GLU A 260 -13.24 -26.72 13.41
CA GLU A 260 -12.67 -27.98 13.90
C GLU A 260 -12.15 -28.86 12.75
N LEU A 261 -12.24 -28.37 11.51
CA LEU A 261 -11.82 -29.09 10.31
C LEU A 261 -10.42 -28.68 9.89
N GLN A 262 -9.72 -29.63 9.26
CA GLN A 262 -8.45 -29.35 8.58
C GLN A 262 -8.74 -28.88 7.16
N GLY A 263 -7.98 -27.90 6.68
CA GLY A 263 -8.12 -27.33 5.36
C GLY A 263 -6.90 -27.58 4.46
N LEU A 264 -7.13 -27.45 3.15
CA LEU A 264 -6.06 -27.23 2.18
C LEU A 264 -6.36 -25.96 1.40
N ILE A 265 -5.34 -25.11 1.35
CA ILE A 265 -5.37 -23.85 0.64
C ILE A 265 -5.32 -24.13 -0.87
N ALA A 266 -6.17 -23.44 -1.62
CA ALA A 266 -6.20 -23.51 -3.07
C ALA A 266 -4.94 -22.87 -3.68
N LEU A 267 -4.61 -23.28 -4.90
CA LEU A 267 -3.59 -22.61 -5.69
C LEU A 267 -4.15 -21.30 -6.29
N PRO A 268 -3.38 -20.20 -6.31
CA PRO A 268 -3.76 -18.92 -6.94
C PRO A 268 -3.73 -19.01 -8.47
N ARG A 269 -4.62 -19.83 -9.04
CA ARG A 269 -4.78 -20.05 -10.49
C ARG A 269 -6.25 -20.28 -10.80
N ILE A 270 -6.59 -20.02 -12.06
CA ILE A 270 -7.92 -20.22 -12.65
C ILE A 270 -7.86 -20.96 -14.00
N ASP A 271 -6.74 -21.66 -14.25
CA ASP A 271 -6.47 -22.41 -15.49
C ASP A 271 -6.88 -23.89 -15.37
N GLY A 272 -7.45 -24.30 -14.24
CA GLY A 272 -7.80 -25.69 -13.93
C GLY A 272 -6.60 -26.63 -13.71
N VAL A 273 -5.36 -26.13 -13.77
CA VAL A 273 -4.14 -26.94 -13.66
C VAL A 273 -3.69 -27.04 -12.19
N ALA A 274 -4.02 -28.14 -11.53
CA ALA A 274 -3.66 -28.39 -10.13
C ALA A 274 -2.20 -28.87 -9.94
N ASP A 275 -1.24 -28.17 -10.56
CA ASP A 275 0.20 -28.45 -10.46
C ASP A 275 0.95 -27.33 -9.73
N THR A 276 1.80 -27.73 -8.78
CA THR A 276 2.63 -26.84 -7.96
C THR A 276 4.00 -26.55 -8.57
N ALA A 277 4.44 -27.32 -9.58
CA ALA A 277 5.74 -27.08 -10.23
C ALA A 277 5.70 -25.82 -11.10
N ASN A 278 4.58 -25.56 -11.77
CA ASN A 278 4.43 -24.45 -12.70
C ASN A 278 3.54 -23.32 -12.16
N MET A 279 3.74 -22.96 -10.89
CA MET A 279 2.91 -21.98 -10.17
C MET A 279 3.01 -20.56 -10.71
N GLY A 280 4.19 -20.15 -11.20
CA GLY A 280 4.41 -18.82 -11.79
C GLY A 280 3.48 -18.59 -12.98
N ALA A 281 3.52 -19.50 -13.96
CA ALA A 281 2.69 -19.39 -15.16
C ALA A 281 1.18 -19.34 -14.86
N GLY A 282 0.71 -20.06 -13.83
CA GLY A 282 -0.70 -20.03 -13.42
C GLY A 282 -1.13 -18.71 -12.80
N LEU A 283 -0.24 -18.14 -11.96
CA LEU A 283 -0.47 -16.82 -11.39
C LEU A 283 -0.44 -15.75 -12.49
N ASP A 284 0.52 -15.80 -13.41
CA ASP A 284 0.62 -14.86 -14.52
C ASP A 284 -0.62 -14.91 -15.43
N HIS A 285 -1.13 -16.11 -15.69
CA HIS A 285 -2.39 -16.31 -16.41
C HIS A 285 -3.57 -15.67 -15.67
N LEU A 286 -3.68 -15.88 -14.35
CA LEU A 286 -4.71 -15.28 -13.51
C LEU A 286 -4.61 -13.75 -13.52
N ILE A 287 -3.43 -13.19 -13.32
CA ILE A 287 -3.18 -11.75 -13.33
C ILE A 287 -3.60 -11.17 -14.68
N LYS A 288 -3.18 -11.80 -15.77
CA LYS A 288 -3.55 -11.39 -17.12
C LYS A 288 -5.06 -11.42 -17.34
N ALA A 289 -5.74 -12.46 -16.88
CA ALA A 289 -7.20 -12.54 -17.00
C ALA A 289 -7.89 -11.37 -16.28
N ILE A 290 -7.40 -10.97 -15.10
CA ILE A 290 -7.94 -9.82 -14.35
C ILE A 290 -7.55 -8.49 -15.01
N SER A 291 -6.30 -8.32 -15.43
CA SER A 291 -5.78 -7.04 -15.94
C SER A 291 -6.25 -6.70 -17.35
N THR A 292 -6.61 -7.70 -18.17
CA THR A 292 -7.24 -7.46 -19.48
C THR A 292 -8.67 -6.90 -19.37
N HIS A 293 -9.27 -6.94 -18.17
CA HIS A 293 -10.57 -6.34 -17.95
C HIS A 293 -10.44 -4.83 -17.81
N GLU A 294 -11.15 -4.06 -18.63
CA GLU A 294 -11.13 -2.60 -18.58
C GLU A 294 -11.90 -2.09 -17.35
N PHE A 295 -11.19 -1.89 -16.25
CA PHE A 295 -11.70 -1.13 -15.12
C PHE A 295 -11.61 0.36 -15.46
N THR A 296 -12.76 1.01 -15.66
CA THR A 296 -12.86 2.45 -16.02
C THR A 296 -12.25 3.40 -14.99
N GLN A 297 -11.93 2.91 -13.79
CA GLN A 297 -11.30 3.68 -12.72
C GLN A 297 -10.19 2.84 -12.06
N GLN A 298 -8.95 3.33 -12.18
CA GLN A 298 -7.76 2.67 -11.62
C GLN A 298 -7.62 2.92 -10.11
N VAL A 299 -6.94 2.01 -9.43
CA VAL A 299 -6.58 2.13 -8.00
C VAL A 299 -5.56 3.24 -7.79
N GLU A 300 -5.64 3.89 -6.63
CA GLU A 300 -4.60 4.81 -6.18
C GLU A 300 -3.30 4.02 -5.96
N LYS A 301 -2.39 4.08 -6.94
CA LYS A 301 -1.07 3.44 -6.85
C LYS A 301 -0.27 4.10 -5.73
N LEU A 302 0.58 3.31 -5.08
CA LEU A 302 1.59 3.79 -4.16
C LEU A 302 2.50 4.73 -4.94
N ARG A 303 2.31 6.03 -4.74
CA ARG A 303 3.21 7.04 -5.26
C ARG A 303 4.37 7.12 -4.28
N THR A 304 5.57 6.74 -4.71
CA THR A 304 6.81 6.99 -3.97
C THR A 304 7.27 8.42 -4.23
N LEU A 305 8.20 8.90 -3.41
CA LEU A 305 8.87 10.16 -3.72
C LEU A 305 9.60 9.99 -5.06
N PRO A 306 9.39 10.89 -6.05
CA PRO A 306 10.07 10.79 -7.31
C PRO A 306 11.57 11.04 -7.10
N ILE A 307 12.41 10.24 -7.78
CA ILE A 307 13.88 10.33 -7.70
C ILE A 307 14.37 11.67 -8.27
N SER A 308 13.61 12.23 -9.22
CA SER A 308 13.81 13.55 -9.79
C SER A 308 12.47 14.26 -9.90
N LEU A 309 12.41 15.53 -9.53
CA LEU A 309 11.23 16.35 -9.62
C LEU A 309 11.56 17.65 -10.36
N LEU A 310 10.86 17.88 -11.47
CA LEU A 310 11.03 19.09 -12.28
C LEU A 310 10.29 20.26 -11.65
N ARG A 311 10.81 21.49 -11.84
CA ARG A 311 10.15 22.72 -11.37
C ARG A 311 8.76 22.91 -11.98
N SER A 312 8.54 22.43 -13.20
CA SER A 312 7.22 22.41 -13.85
C SER A 312 6.23 21.49 -13.13
N GLU A 313 6.68 20.30 -12.71
CA GLU A 313 5.83 19.35 -11.98
C GLU A 313 5.44 19.90 -10.60
N ILE A 314 6.36 20.60 -9.92
CA ILE A 314 6.03 21.33 -8.68
C ILE A 314 4.94 22.37 -8.95
N ALA A 315 5.07 23.14 -10.04
CA ALA A 315 4.11 24.19 -10.37
C ALA A 315 2.71 23.65 -10.70
N GLU A 316 2.59 22.47 -11.31
CA GLU A 316 1.30 21.81 -11.58
C GLU A 316 0.56 21.40 -10.30
N LEU A 317 1.29 21.12 -9.24
CA LEU A 317 0.71 20.74 -7.94
C LEU A 317 0.28 21.94 -7.10
N VAL A 318 0.67 23.16 -7.49
CA VAL A 318 0.39 24.39 -6.75
C VAL A 318 -0.90 25.01 -7.28
N PRO A 319 -1.89 25.27 -6.41
CA PRO A 319 -3.12 25.94 -6.83
C PRO A 319 -2.82 27.31 -7.47
N PRO A 320 -3.60 27.75 -8.47
CA PRO A 320 -3.40 29.05 -9.08
C PRO A 320 -3.44 30.16 -8.02
N VAL A 321 -2.46 31.07 -8.12
CA VAL A 321 -2.27 32.15 -7.17
C VAL A 321 -3.46 33.10 -7.24
N GLY A 322 -4.31 33.08 -6.22
CA GLY A 322 -5.39 34.06 -6.06
C GLY A 322 -4.86 35.43 -5.61
N ALA A 323 -5.75 36.41 -5.46
CA ALA A 323 -5.42 37.75 -4.96
C ALA A 323 -4.98 37.80 -3.47
N ASP A 324 -4.87 36.65 -2.79
CA ASP A 324 -4.48 36.56 -1.38
C ASP A 324 -2.95 36.63 -1.24
N GLU A 325 -2.45 37.78 -0.77
CA GLU A 325 -1.01 38.03 -0.54
C GLU A 325 -0.35 36.99 0.36
N ARG A 326 -1.07 36.44 1.35
CA ARG A 326 -0.50 35.42 2.24
C ARG A 326 -0.20 34.13 1.51
N ARG A 327 -0.94 33.82 0.44
CA ARG A 327 -0.66 32.65 -0.42
C ARG A 327 0.54 32.89 -1.31
N ARG A 328 0.82 34.14 -1.70
CA ARG A 328 2.01 34.51 -2.50
C ARG A 328 3.31 34.26 -1.76
N LEU A 329 3.31 34.48 -0.45
CA LEU A 329 4.45 34.23 0.45
C LEU A 329 4.63 32.74 0.85
N ARG A 330 3.94 31.81 0.18
CA ARG A 330 4.14 30.37 0.38
C ARG A 330 4.91 29.82 -0.82
N LEU A 331 6.24 29.78 -0.72
CA LEU A 331 7.09 29.40 -1.85
C LEU A 331 7.17 27.88 -1.98
N PRO A 332 6.71 27.27 -3.09
CA PRO A 332 6.74 25.82 -3.28
C PRO A 332 8.14 25.32 -3.63
N LEU A 333 8.77 24.50 -2.78
CA LEU A 333 10.16 24.06 -2.97
C LEU A 333 10.31 22.61 -3.45
N GLY A 334 9.21 21.85 -3.45
CA GLY A 334 9.22 20.43 -3.77
C GLY A 334 7.92 19.78 -3.33
N VAL A 335 7.96 18.48 -3.04
CA VAL A 335 6.84 17.74 -2.45
C VAL A 335 7.23 17.13 -1.12
N ARG A 336 6.27 17.04 -0.20
CA ARG A 336 6.48 16.39 1.10
C ARG A 336 6.41 14.89 0.90
N GLU A 337 7.36 14.13 1.45
CA GLU A 337 7.32 12.67 1.43
C GLU A 337 6.00 12.11 2.03
N SER A 338 5.54 12.71 3.12
CA SER A 338 4.36 12.25 3.85
C SER A 338 3.05 12.36 3.07
N THR A 339 2.92 13.32 2.14
CA THR A 339 1.63 13.62 1.48
C THR A 339 1.73 13.69 -0.03
N LEU A 340 2.93 13.79 -0.58
CA LEU A 340 3.24 14.16 -1.96
C LEU A 340 2.52 15.44 -2.44
N ARG A 341 2.07 16.26 -1.48
CA ARG A 341 1.58 17.61 -1.73
C ARG A 341 2.76 18.57 -1.72
N PRO A 342 2.62 19.77 -2.32
CA PRO A 342 3.69 20.75 -2.30
C PRO A 342 4.23 21.03 -0.88
N ALA A 343 5.55 21.00 -0.78
CA ALA A 343 6.30 21.50 0.36
C ALA A 343 6.49 22.99 0.18
N TYR A 344 6.05 23.78 1.16
CA TYR A 344 6.12 25.24 1.10
C TYR A 344 7.13 25.75 2.14
N ALA A 345 7.93 26.74 1.75
CA ALA A 345 8.52 27.68 2.70
C ALA A 345 7.48 28.77 3.01
N GLU A 346 7.09 28.85 4.28
CA GLU A 346 6.04 29.76 4.75
C GLU A 346 6.63 31.13 5.08
N MET A 347 7.03 31.88 4.04
CA MET A 347 7.81 33.13 4.16
C MET A 347 7.07 34.26 4.88
N TYR A 348 5.75 34.17 5.01
CA TYR A 348 4.97 35.11 5.83
C TYR A 348 5.18 34.92 7.34
N ARG A 349 5.66 33.74 7.78
CA ARG A 349 6.03 33.45 9.18
C ARG A 349 7.54 33.58 9.39
N GLU A 350 8.29 32.97 8.48
CA GLU A 350 9.74 32.80 8.57
C GLU A 350 10.38 33.44 7.32
N PRO A 351 10.79 34.71 7.36
CA PRO A 351 11.24 35.43 6.17
C PRO A 351 12.62 34.98 5.66
N HIS A 352 13.30 34.11 6.40
CA HIS A 352 14.65 33.65 6.07
C HIS A 352 14.66 32.13 5.90
N LEU A 353 15.35 31.67 4.86
CA LEU A 353 15.54 30.25 4.55
C LEU A 353 17.03 29.92 4.56
N VAL A 354 17.41 28.88 5.30
CA VAL A 354 18.78 28.35 5.31
C VAL A 354 18.80 26.99 4.61
N ILE A 355 19.64 26.86 3.59
CA ILE A 355 19.84 25.60 2.85
C ILE A 355 21.23 25.06 3.20
N TYR A 356 21.28 23.89 3.81
CA TYR A 356 22.53 23.20 4.16
C TYR A 356 22.55 21.79 3.56
N GLY A 357 23.75 21.22 3.42
CA GLY A 357 23.92 19.87 2.89
C GLY A 357 25.35 19.60 2.41
N GLU A 358 25.67 18.34 2.15
CA GLU A 358 26.97 17.89 1.67
C GLU A 358 27.27 18.35 0.23
N PRO A 359 28.53 18.34 -0.23
CA PRO A 359 28.85 18.56 -1.64
C PRO A 359 27.99 17.69 -2.57
N LYS A 360 27.51 18.27 -3.69
CA LYS A 360 26.63 17.61 -4.69
C LYS A 360 25.24 17.18 -4.19
N SER A 361 24.79 17.63 -3.02
CA SER A 361 23.43 17.36 -2.51
C SER A 361 22.30 18.16 -3.18
N GLY A 362 22.56 18.87 -4.28
CA GLY A 362 21.54 19.68 -4.97
C GLY A 362 21.26 21.08 -4.40
N LYS A 363 22.12 21.64 -3.53
CA LYS A 363 21.91 22.99 -2.95
C LYS A 363 21.69 24.09 -4.00
N SER A 364 22.54 24.14 -5.04
CA SER A 364 22.40 25.13 -6.11
C SER A 364 21.11 24.94 -6.90
N GLU A 365 20.69 23.69 -7.10
CA GLU A 365 19.43 23.37 -7.76
C GLU A 365 18.23 23.85 -6.93
N LEU A 366 18.27 23.65 -5.61
CA LEU A 366 17.24 24.14 -4.69
C LEU A 366 17.17 25.67 -4.67
N ILE A 367 18.30 26.37 -4.72
CA ILE A 367 18.32 27.84 -4.88
C ILE A 367 17.63 28.23 -6.18
N GLY A 368 17.91 27.52 -7.28
CA GLY A 368 17.21 27.71 -8.55
C GLY A 368 15.70 27.50 -8.45
N THR A 369 15.24 26.52 -7.66
CA THR A 369 13.81 26.30 -7.37
C THR A 369 13.19 27.40 -6.53
N VAL A 370 13.92 27.97 -5.56
CA VAL A 370 13.47 29.15 -4.79
C VAL A 370 13.28 30.35 -5.72
N ILE A 371 14.25 30.62 -6.60
CA ILE A 371 14.18 31.72 -7.58
C ILE A 371 13.00 31.53 -8.53
N ASP A 372 12.82 30.32 -9.09
CA ASP A 372 11.68 30.00 -9.95
C ASP A 372 10.34 30.17 -9.22
N SER A 373 10.28 29.80 -7.94
CA SER A 373 9.11 30.00 -7.09
C SER A 373 8.78 31.47 -6.90
N ILE A 374 9.76 32.30 -6.54
CA ILE A 374 9.55 33.74 -6.36
C ILE A 374 9.07 34.35 -7.68
N ALA A 375 9.73 34.03 -8.79
CA ALA A 375 9.36 34.56 -10.12
C ALA A 375 7.93 34.18 -10.55
N ARG A 376 7.43 33.01 -10.14
CA ARG A 376 6.05 32.58 -10.41
C ARG A 376 5.02 33.27 -9.51
N MET A 377 5.34 33.44 -8.23
CA MET A 377 4.42 34.03 -7.26
C MET A 377 4.38 35.57 -7.36
N PHE A 378 5.46 36.19 -7.85
CA PHE A 378 5.66 37.64 -7.98
C PHE A 378 6.19 37.98 -9.39
N PRO A 379 5.31 38.10 -10.40
CA PRO A 379 5.70 38.19 -11.82
C PRO A 379 6.14 39.58 -12.28
N THR A 380 5.99 40.62 -11.46
CA THR A 380 6.36 42.01 -11.77
C THR A 380 7.54 42.47 -10.92
N GLU A 381 8.34 43.39 -11.44
CA GLU A 381 9.49 43.96 -10.70
C GLU A 381 9.04 44.83 -9.51
N ASP A 382 7.83 45.38 -9.58
CA ASP A 382 7.21 46.10 -8.46
C ASP A 382 6.85 45.17 -7.28
N ASP A 383 6.73 43.86 -7.53
CA ASP A 383 6.27 42.87 -6.54
C ASP A 383 7.44 42.20 -5.79
N ALA A 384 8.58 41.96 -6.47
CA ALA A 384 9.77 41.34 -5.87
C ALA A 384 11.05 41.60 -6.69
N GLU A 385 12.16 41.82 -5.98
CA GLU A 385 13.51 41.88 -6.55
C GLU A 385 14.37 40.72 -6.05
N ILE A 386 15.13 40.08 -6.96
CA ILE A 386 16.01 38.97 -6.63
C ILE A 386 17.47 39.40 -6.84
N VAL A 387 18.22 39.45 -5.74
CA VAL A 387 19.66 39.71 -5.72
C VAL A 387 20.40 38.42 -5.40
N LEU A 388 21.21 37.93 -6.34
CA LEU A 388 21.99 36.71 -6.18
C LEU A 388 23.47 37.04 -5.95
N LEU A 389 24.01 36.52 -4.85
CA LEU A 389 25.43 36.56 -4.52
C LEU A 389 26.04 35.18 -4.73
N ASP A 390 26.76 34.98 -5.85
CA ASP A 390 27.39 33.69 -6.17
C ASP A 390 28.92 33.84 -6.32
N PRO A 391 29.71 33.61 -5.25
CA PRO A 391 31.15 33.74 -5.30
C PRO A 391 31.86 32.67 -6.14
N ARG A 392 31.17 31.57 -6.52
CA ARG A 392 31.77 30.48 -7.29
C ARG A 392 31.64 30.67 -8.80
N ASN A 393 30.62 31.41 -9.24
CA ASN A 393 30.35 31.66 -10.66
C ASN A 393 30.83 33.05 -11.10
N ARG A 394 32.11 33.36 -10.78
CA ARG A 394 32.75 34.61 -11.20
C ARG A 394 33.10 34.54 -12.69
N PRO A 395 32.64 35.49 -13.52
CA PRO A 395 33.10 35.57 -14.90
C PRO A 395 34.61 35.84 -14.92
N SER A 396 35.33 35.12 -15.77
CA SER A 396 36.78 35.27 -15.96
C SER A 396 37.09 36.69 -16.43
N GLY A 397 37.61 37.53 -15.53
CA GLY A 397 37.99 38.92 -15.79
C GLY A 397 37.42 39.98 -14.84
N ALA A 398 36.57 39.61 -13.88
CA ALA A 398 36.00 40.56 -12.90
C ALA A 398 37.03 40.98 -11.82
N ASP A 399 37.10 42.28 -11.52
CA ASP A 399 38.04 42.87 -10.57
C ASP A 399 37.78 42.35 -9.13
N SER A 400 38.86 42.13 -8.37
CA SER A 400 38.87 41.48 -7.06
C SER A 400 38.09 42.22 -5.96
N ARG A 401 37.73 43.49 -6.20
CA ARG A 401 37.09 44.42 -5.25
C ARG A 401 35.58 44.57 -5.41
N GLU A 402 34.98 44.05 -6.48
CA GLU A 402 33.52 44.08 -6.67
C GLU A 402 32.90 42.76 -6.20
N GLU A 403 31.84 42.88 -5.40
CA GLU A 403 31.02 41.73 -5.00
C GLU A 403 30.34 41.14 -6.25
N PRO A 404 30.33 39.81 -6.43
CA PRO A 404 29.67 39.18 -7.57
C PRO A 404 28.14 39.19 -7.36
N VAL A 405 27.55 40.39 -7.48
CA VAL A 405 26.12 40.63 -7.38
C VAL A 405 25.49 40.52 -8.76
N ARG A 406 24.47 39.65 -8.91
CA ARG A 406 23.60 39.63 -10.09
C ARG A 406 22.18 40.00 -9.68
N HIS A 407 21.61 40.99 -10.38
CA HIS A 407 20.17 41.27 -10.33
C HIS A 407 19.47 40.35 -11.33
N CYS A 408 18.50 39.56 -10.85
CA CYS A 408 17.66 38.74 -11.68
C CYS A 408 16.24 39.32 -11.68
N SER A 409 15.76 39.72 -12.87
CA SER A 409 14.35 40.12 -13.04
C SER A 409 13.46 38.87 -12.99
N PRO A 410 12.28 38.92 -12.33
CA PRO A 410 11.31 37.83 -12.33
C PRO A 410 10.90 37.35 -13.74
N ARG A 411 11.08 38.18 -14.77
CA ARG A 411 10.75 37.86 -16.18
C ARG A 411 11.85 37.17 -16.98
N GLN A 412 13.09 37.11 -16.49
CA GLN A 412 14.19 36.44 -17.21
C GLN A 412 14.08 34.91 -17.05
N ARG A 413 13.16 34.32 -17.82
CA ARG A 413 12.76 32.91 -17.70
C ARG A 413 13.74 31.87 -18.26
N THR A 414 14.88 32.26 -18.81
CA THR A 414 15.75 31.30 -19.52
C THR A 414 17.20 31.75 -19.50
N GLY A 415 18.09 30.94 -18.92
CA GLY A 415 19.53 31.02 -19.25
C GLY A 415 20.55 30.83 -18.13
N VAL A 416 20.18 30.54 -16.89
CA VAL A 416 21.19 30.22 -15.86
C VAL A 416 21.44 28.72 -15.85
N GLY A 417 22.20 28.25 -16.85
CA GLY A 417 22.82 26.93 -16.81
C GLY A 417 23.89 26.90 -15.73
N TYR A 418 23.64 26.18 -14.64
CA TYR A 418 24.67 25.78 -13.71
C TYR A 418 25.31 24.50 -14.27
N GLN A 419 26.56 24.60 -14.76
CA GLN A 419 27.41 23.42 -15.01
C GLN A 419 28.02 22.92 -13.70
#